data_AF-A0A3N6FD72-F1
#
_entry.id   AF-A0A3N6FD72-F1
#
_cell.length_a   1.000
_cell.length_b   1.000
_cell.length_c   1.000
_cell.angle_alpha   90.00
_cell.angle_beta   90.00
_cell.angle_gamma   90.00
#
_symmetry.space_group_name_H-M   'P 1'
#
loop_
_entity.id
_entity.type
_entity.pdbx_description
1 polymer ?
#
loop_
_entity_poly.entity_id
_entity_poly.type
_entity_poly.pdbx_seq_one_letter_code
_entity_poly.pdbx_strand_id
1 'polypeptide(L)'
;MGSRIRTMQKQARELGRLRTGYSVPSDDPKKRDRPVKSKTWVLSSHAEHYVAAAAEAWGGEVERWQPQGNGAPQFRVITKAEQLDAILPPGDPLSQANEMWNKGGCARRCDGMTEQISRHPCLCLAEHGPEWHLLRQELRTKDKVCAPTSRLNVVLPDMPDVGVWRVETHSFYAANELAGTVDMVLSGSGGKGLVPVLLRIEPRTRVAGGKTKHFPVVVVEVRGVTTRQALTGPLPTAVALDPTGARAVAAIEAPRPDYLALAEGALTVDDVQDVYRNANAAGHLNDDLVAALKRKAEELKNPAPKPNPKPDPEPDEDGAYPAEVVEEPPSSTWPAVAQAGSAT
;
A
#
# COMPACT_ATOMS: atom_id res chain seq x y z
N MET A 1 11.99 22.12 1.03
CA MET A 1 11.13 21.33 1.96
C MET A 1 10.66 22.25 3.07
N GLY A 2 9.36 22.31 3.35
CA GLY A 2 8.85 23.13 4.46
C GLY A 2 9.34 22.61 5.81
N SER A 3 9.71 23.52 6.72
CA SER A 3 10.03 23.14 8.10
C SER A 3 8.79 22.60 8.81
N ARG A 4 9.00 21.63 9.71
CA ARG A 4 7.96 21.00 10.52
C ARG A 4 8.47 20.93 11.96
N ILE A 5 7.55 21.06 12.93
CA ILE A 5 7.88 20.95 14.35
C ILE A 5 8.24 19.49 14.64
N ARG A 6 9.49 19.25 15.06
CA ARG A 6 10.02 17.89 15.31
C ARG A 6 9.52 17.27 16.62
N THR A 7 9.09 18.10 17.57
CA THR A 7 8.58 17.69 18.89
C THR A 7 7.13 17.24 18.87
N MET A 8 6.42 17.46 17.76
CA MET A 8 5.01 17.06 17.61
C MET A 8 4.91 15.69 16.96
N GLN A 9 4.03 14.85 17.50
CA GLN A 9 3.65 13.60 16.85
C GLN A 9 2.93 13.92 15.53
N LYS A 10 3.42 13.37 14.43
CA LYS A 10 2.73 13.46 13.14
C LYS A 10 1.51 12.56 13.19
N GLN A 11 0.33 13.13 12.97
CA GLN A 11 -0.91 12.37 13.01
C GLN A 11 -1.80 12.77 11.82
N ALA A 12 -2.30 11.76 11.10
CA ALA A 12 -3.33 11.97 10.09
C ALA A 12 -4.67 12.31 10.78
N ARG A 13 -5.49 13.12 10.12
CA ARG A 13 -6.82 13.47 10.62
C ARG A 13 -7.70 12.22 10.72
N GLU A 14 -8.39 12.05 11.84
CA GLU A 14 -9.42 11.01 12.01
C GLU A 14 -10.69 11.45 11.26
N LEU A 15 -11.07 10.70 10.23
CA LEU A 15 -12.29 10.93 9.46
C LEU A 15 -13.51 10.30 10.14
N GLY A 16 -13.31 9.18 10.83
CA GLY A 16 -14.36 8.48 11.53
C GLY A 16 -13.87 7.22 12.23
N ARG A 17 -14.81 6.43 12.74
CA ARG A 17 -14.54 5.20 13.49
C ARG A 17 -15.23 4.00 12.87
N LEU A 18 -14.54 2.87 12.93
CA LEU A 18 -15.03 1.54 12.54
C LEU A 18 -15.29 0.74 13.82
N ARG A 19 -16.53 0.27 13.99
CA ARG A 19 -16.97 -0.51 15.16
C ARG A 19 -17.51 -1.87 14.75
N THR A 20 -17.36 -2.84 15.64
CA THR A 20 -17.81 -4.24 15.47
C THR A 20 -19.17 -4.52 16.14
N GLY A 21 -19.87 -3.47 16.56
CA GLY A 21 -21.14 -3.57 17.25
C GLY A 21 -21.80 -2.21 17.43
N TYR A 22 -23.08 -2.25 17.80
CA TYR A 22 -23.93 -1.10 18.05
C TYR A 22 -24.77 -1.33 19.30
N SER A 23 -25.42 -0.29 19.81
CA SER A 23 -26.32 -0.41 20.97
C SER A 23 -27.77 -0.26 20.53
N VAL A 24 -28.66 -1.03 21.13
CA VAL A 24 -30.12 -0.93 20.94
C VAL A 24 -30.79 -0.57 22.27
N PRO A 25 -31.79 0.33 22.27
CA PRO A 25 -32.51 0.70 23.50
C PRO A 25 -32.97 -0.53 24.27
N SER A 26 -32.86 -0.48 25.60
CA SER A 26 -33.38 -1.54 26.46
C SER A 26 -34.91 -1.41 26.60
N ASP A 27 -35.61 -2.53 26.77
CA ASP A 27 -37.07 -2.54 26.98
C ASP A 27 -37.50 -1.79 28.26
N ASP A 28 -36.58 -1.68 29.23
CA ASP A 28 -36.74 -0.90 30.46
C ASP A 28 -35.98 0.43 30.32
N PRO A 29 -36.67 1.58 30.33
CA PRO A 29 -36.06 2.90 30.15
C PRO A 29 -35.09 3.30 31.28
N LYS A 30 -35.08 2.57 32.42
CA LYS A 30 -34.11 2.78 33.51
C LYS A 30 -32.81 2.01 33.30
N LYS A 31 -32.74 1.10 32.33
CA LYS A 31 -31.55 0.29 32.04
C LYS A 31 -30.75 0.89 30.87
N ARG A 32 -29.44 0.69 30.89
CA ARG A 32 -28.55 1.10 29.80
C ARG A 32 -28.92 0.35 28.52
N ASP A 33 -28.77 1.00 27.37
CA ASP A 33 -29.01 0.33 26.09
C ASP A 33 -28.14 -0.92 25.97
N ARG A 34 -28.74 -1.94 25.36
CA ARG A 34 -28.14 -3.27 25.25
C ARG A 34 -27.12 -3.27 24.11
N PRO A 35 -25.86 -3.68 24.35
CA PRO A 35 -24.89 -3.83 23.29
C PRO A 35 -25.24 -5.04 22.41
N VAL A 36 -25.15 -4.83 21.10
CA VAL A 36 -25.38 -5.83 20.04
C VAL A 36 -24.10 -5.96 19.22
N LYS A 37 -23.69 -7.21 18.98
CA LYS A 37 -22.57 -7.53 18.10
C LYS A 37 -23.05 -7.44 16.66
N SER A 38 -22.29 -6.76 15.81
CA SER A 38 -22.58 -6.71 14.38
C SER A 38 -21.80 -7.78 13.64
N LYS A 39 -22.37 -8.32 12.57
CA LYS A 39 -21.64 -9.15 11.60
C LYS A 39 -20.94 -8.29 10.55
N THR A 40 -21.50 -7.12 10.28
CA THR A 40 -21.00 -6.13 9.32
C THR A 40 -20.42 -4.92 10.04
N TRP A 41 -19.72 -4.06 9.31
CA TRP A 41 -19.07 -2.90 9.87
C TRP A 41 -20.06 -1.79 10.24
N VAL A 42 -19.79 -1.13 11.36
CA VAL A 42 -20.51 0.07 11.77
C VAL A 42 -19.59 1.27 11.66
N LEU A 43 -19.84 2.14 10.68
CA LEU A 43 -19.06 3.35 10.44
C LEU A 43 -19.76 4.54 11.09
N SER A 44 -19.00 5.43 11.73
CA SER A 44 -19.52 6.69 12.24
C SER A 44 -18.57 7.84 12.03
N SER A 45 -19.12 9.03 11.80
CA SER A 45 -18.36 10.27 11.76
C SER A 45 -19.19 11.45 12.29
N HIS A 46 -18.52 12.55 12.62
CA HIS A 46 -19.18 13.84 12.84
C HIS A 46 -19.67 14.47 11.54
N ALA A 47 -19.07 14.12 10.40
CA ALA A 47 -19.49 14.66 9.11
C ALA A 47 -20.40 13.66 8.38
N GLU A 48 -21.59 14.12 8.02
CA GLU A 48 -22.62 13.31 7.36
C GLU A 48 -22.16 12.74 6.02
N HIS A 49 -21.48 13.55 5.20
CA HIS A 49 -21.04 13.15 3.85
C HIS A 49 -20.09 11.93 3.86
N TYR A 50 -19.26 11.75 4.89
CA TYR A 50 -18.45 10.52 5.01
C TYR A 50 -19.34 9.31 5.24
N VAL A 51 -20.36 9.42 6.08
CA VAL A 51 -21.25 8.30 6.41
C VAL A 51 -22.17 7.98 5.22
N ALA A 52 -22.59 9.00 4.47
CA ALA A 52 -23.32 8.83 3.22
C ALA A 52 -22.48 8.11 2.15
N ALA A 53 -21.21 8.49 1.96
CA ALA A 53 -20.29 7.80 1.05
C ALA A 53 -20.06 6.34 1.47
N ALA A 54 -19.96 6.06 2.78
CA ALA A 54 -19.87 4.69 3.28
C ALA A 54 -21.14 3.87 3.00
N ALA A 55 -22.33 4.50 3.10
CA ALA A 55 -23.59 3.86 2.77
C ALA A 55 -23.72 3.57 1.27
N GLU A 56 -23.18 4.45 0.42
CA GLU A 56 -23.10 4.24 -1.03
C GLU A 56 -22.15 3.09 -1.38
N ALA A 57 -20.94 3.09 -0.82
CA ALA A 57 -19.92 2.09 -1.11
C ALA A 57 -20.26 0.68 -0.59
N TRP A 58 -20.84 0.58 0.61
CA TRP A 58 -21.03 -0.72 1.30
C TRP A 58 -22.47 -1.02 1.70
N GLY A 59 -23.42 -0.22 1.22
CA GLY A 59 -24.83 -0.31 1.56
C GLY A 59 -25.12 0.09 3.01
N GLY A 60 -26.40 0.18 3.34
CA GLY A 60 -26.89 0.53 4.69
C GLY A 60 -27.73 1.79 4.66
N GLU A 61 -28.22 2.20 5.83
CA GLU A 61 -28.99 3.43 5.99
C GLU A 61 -28.23 4.38 6.91
N VAL A 62 -28.13 5.64 6.50
CA VAL A 62 -27.51 6.70 7.30
C VAL A 62 -28.50 7.13 8.37
N GLU A 63 -28.08 7.11 9.63
CA GLU A 63 -28.87 7.60 10.75
C GLU A 63 -28.09 8.62 11.57
N ARG A 64 -28.83 9.58 12.12
CA ARG A 64 -28.31 10.45 13.16
C ARG A 64 -28.24 9.65 14.46
N TRP A 65 -27.07 9.62 15.06
CA TRP A 65 -26.79 8.76 16.19
C TRP A 65 -26.01 9.50 17.27
N GLN A 66 -26.38 9.30 18.53
CA GLN A 66 -25.62 9.80 19.66
C GLN A 66 -24.90 8.64 20.35
N PRO A 67 -23.56 8.69 20.47
CA PRO A 67 -22.82 7.71 21.25
C PRO A 67 -23.26 7.71 22.72
N GLN A 68 -23.28 6.54 23.35
CA GLN A 68 -23.57 6.41 24.78
C GLN A 68 -22.60 7.25 25.62
N GLY A 69 -23.14 8.00 26.58
CA GLY A 69 -22.38 8.93 27.43
C GLY A 69 -22.45 10.38 26.95
N ASN A 70 -21.42 11.18 27.26
CA ASN A 70 -21.37 12.60 26.94
C ASN A 70 -20.78 12.91 25.54
N GLY A 71 -20.91 11.99 24.58
CA GLY A 71 -20.39 12.23 23.23
C GLY A 71 -21.32 13.12 22.41
N ALA A 72 -20.73 13.97 21.58
CA ALA A 72 -21.49 14.83 20.67
C ALA A 72 -22.27 14.00 19.63
N PRO A 73 -23.43 14.50 19.15
CA PRO A 73 -24.16 13.87 18.07
C PRO A 73 -23.27 13.61 16.85
N GLN A 74 -23.46 12.44 16.25
CA GLN A 74 -22.72 11.94 15.09
C GLN A 74 -23.70 11.37 14.07
N PHE A 75 -23.18 10.97 12.92
CA PHE A 75 -23.85 10.15 11.93
C PHE A 75 -23.27 8.75 11.97
N ARG A 76 -24.11 7.76 11.68
CA ARG A 76 -23.71 6.35 11.66
C ARG A 76 -24.37 5.63 10.49
N VAL A 77 -23.68 4.63 9.96
CA VAL A 77 -24.24 3.63 9.05
C VAL A 77 -23.82 2.24 9.54
N ILE A 78 -24.78 1.33 9.56
CA ILE A 78 -24.52 -0.10 9.72
C ILE A 78 -24.50 -0.67 8.30
N THR A 79 -23.32 -1.10 7.83
CA THR A 79 -23.16 -1.51 6.44
C THR A 79 -23.75 -2.89 6.17
N LYS A 80 -23.89 -3.23 4.88
CA LYS A 80 -24.19 -4.60 4.45
C LYS A 80 -22.92 -5.43 4.23
N ALA A 81 -21.75 -4.79 4.15
CA ALA A 81 -20.47 -5.45 3.93
C ALA A 81 -19.85 -6.02 5.21
N GLU A 82 -19.48 -7.30 5.19
CA GLU A 82 -18.71 -7.97 6.26
C GLU A 82 -17.21 -7.68 6.18
N GLN A 83 -16.77 -7.18 5.02
CA GLN A 83 -15.38 -6.92 4.67
C GLN A 83 -15.24 -5.50 4.12
N LEU A 84 -14.12 -4.84 4.43
CA LEU A 84 -13.76 -3.53 3.90
C LEU A 84 -12.35 -3.58 3.33
N ASP A 85 -12.19 -2.99 2.14
CA ASP A 85 -10.88 -2.69 1.61
C ASP A 85 -10.26 -1.51 2.34
N ALA A 86 -9.00 -1.68 2.73
CA ALA A 86 -8.30 -0.72 3.53
C ALA A 86 -6.80 -0.73 3.23
N ILE A 87 -6.12 0.29 3.71
CA ILE A 87 -4.68 0.45 3.55
C ILE A 87 -4.10 0.79 4.91
N LEU A 88 -3.05 0.07 5.31
CA LEU A 88 -2.26 0.43 6.48
C LEU A 88 -1.36 1.62 6.11
N PRO A 89 -1.47 2.77 6.82
CA PRO A 89 -0.60 3.92 6.58
C PRO A 89 0.84 3.62 7.00
N PRO A 90 1.82 4.38 6.51
CA PRO A 90 3.22 4.25 6.93
C PRO A 90 3.40 4.59 8.42
N GLY A 91 4.44 4.04 9.03
CA GLY A 91 4.67 4.11 10.47
C GLY A 91 3.94 3.00 11.21
N ASP A 92 3.76 3.17 12.52
CA ASP A 92 2.98 2.23 13.33
C ASP A 92 1.50 2.66 13.37
N PRO A 93 0.60 1.92 12.68
CA PRO A 93 -0.82 2.25 12.65
C PRO A 93 -1.56 1.75 13.90
N LEU A 94 -0.92 0.96 14.77
CA LEU A 94 -1.54 0.28 15.89
C LEU A 94 -1.15 0.95 17.21
N SER A 95 -2.15 1.34 17.99
CA SER A 95 -1.97 1.79 19.36
C SER A 95 -2.69 0.84 20.30
N GLN A 96 -1.96 0.25 21.24
CA GLN A 96 -2.51 -0.64 22.25
C GLN A 96 -2.17 -0.18 23.66
N ALA A 97 -3.15 -0.25 24.56
CA ALA A 97 -2.94 -0.06 25.98
C ALA A 97 -4.01 -0.76 26.81
N ASN A 98 -3.65 -1.12 28.04
CA ASN A 98 -4.59 -1.52 29.08
C ASN A 98 -5.16 -0.28 29.75
N GLU A 99 -6.43 0.03 29.49
CA GLU A 99 -7.06 1.28 29.92
C GLU A 99 -8.20 1.07 30.92
N MET A 100 -8.23 1.85 31.99
CA MET A 100 -9.39 1.96 32.88
C MET A 100 -10.00 3.35 32.75
N TRP A 101 -11.27 3.42 32.35
CA TRP A 101 -12.00 4.67 32.19
C TRP A 101 -12.99 4.87 33.33
N ASN A 102 -13.05 6.09 33.87
CA ASN A 102 -14.07 6.52 34.82
C ASN A 102 -14.78 7.79 34.28
N LYS A 103 -15.70 8.37 35.07
CA LYS A 103 -16.43 9.59 34.65
C LYS A 103 -15.51 10.80 34.40
N GLY A 104 -14.30 10.82 34.97
CA GLY A 104 -13.29 11.87 34.80
C GLY A 104 -12.30 11.63 33.66
N GLY A 105 -12.40 10.52 32.93
CA GLY A 105 -11.53 10.20 31.81
C GLY A 105 -10.75 8.90 31.99
N CYS A 106 -9.61 8.80 31.29
CA CYS A 106 -8.72 7.65 31.38
C CYS A 106 -7.96 7.70 32.71
N ALA A 107 -8.41 6.91 33.68
CA ALA A 107 -7.85 6.87 35.03
C ALA A 107 -6.56 6.05 35.11
N ARG A 108 -6.40 5.07 34.22
CA ARG A 108 -5.20 4.22 34.13
C ARG A 108 -4.92 3.91 32.68
N ARG A 109 -3.66 3.95 32.28
CA ARG A 109 -3.19 3.45 30.98
C ARG A 109 -1.87 2.75 31.18
N CYS A 110 -1.75 1.46 30.85
CA CYS A 110 -0.48 0.74 30.96
C CYS A 110 -0.22 -0.18 29.76
N ASP A 111 1.04 -0.50 29.48
CA ASP A 111 1.44 -1.48 28.43
C ASP A 111 1.47 -2.94 28.94
N GLY A 112 1.09 -3.15 30.21
CA GLY A 112 1.16 -4.44 30.90
C GLY A 112 2.33 -4.52 31.89
N MET A 113 3.34 -3.67 31.75
CA MET A 113 4.49 -3.57 32.66
C MET A 113 4.61 -2.19 33.29
N THR A 114 4.43 -1.14 32.49
CA THR A 114 4.59 0.27 32.86
C THR A 114 3.30 1.04 32.65
N GLU A 115 2.94 1.86 33.62
CA GLU A 115 1.84 2.81 33.58
C GLU A 115 2.31 4.09 32.85
N GLN A 116 1.54 4.54 31.88
CA GLN A 116 1.95 5.56 30.92
C GLN A 116 1.64 7.00 31.36
N ILE A 117 0.75 7.22 32.34
CA ILE A 117 0.35 8.56 32.80
C ILE A 117 1.33 9.07 33.87
N SER A 118 1.55 8.25 34.89
CA SER A 118 2.38 8.48 36.08
C SER A 118 3.77 7.84 36.01
N ARG A 119 4.04 6.96 35.02
CA ARG A 119 5.36 6.31 34.82
C ARG A 119 5.77 5.32 35.93
N HIS A 120 4.79 4.76 36.65
CA HIS A 120 5.00 3.71 37.66
C HIS A 120 4.80 2.30 37.08
N PRO A 121 5.10 1.21 37.83
CA PRO A 121 4.68 -0.13 37.43
C PRO A 121 3.19 -0.22 37.13
N CYS A 122 2.79 -1.09 36.19
CA CYS A 122 1.40 -1.19 35.76
C CYS A 122 0.46 -1.50 36.95
N LEU A 123 -0.41 -0.54 37.27
CA LEU A 123 -1.38 -0.64 38.37
C LEU A 123 -2.38 -1.78 38.19
N CYS A 124 -2.72 -2.12 36.94
CA CYS A 124 -3.63 -3.22 36.64
C CYS A 124 -3.03 -4.58 37.04
N LEU A 125 -1.74 -4.77 36.74
CA LEU A 125 -0.97 -5.96 37.12
C LEU A 125 -0.78 -6.01 38.64
N ALA A 126 -0.43 -4.87 39.26
CA ALA A 126 -0.20 -4.80 40.70
C ALA A 126 -1.45 -5.08 41.53
N GLU A 127 -2.63 -4.58 41.10
CA GLU A 127 -3.88 -4.74 41.87
C GLU A 127 -4.57 -6.08 41.64
N HIS A 128 -4.48 -6.65 40.44
CA HIS A 128 -5.30 -7.80 40.06
C HIS A 128 -4.49 -9.07 39.69
N GLY A 129 -3.16 -8.99 39.72
CA GLY A 129 -2.29 -10.08 39.29
C GLY A 129 -2.30 -10.29 37.77
N PRO A 130 -1.50 -11.23 37.23
CA PRO A 130 -1.26 -11.40 35.79
C PRO A 130 -2.49 -11.79 34.95
N GLU A 131 -3.50 -12.39 35.58
CA GLU A 131 -4.71 -12.85 34.91
C GLU A 131 -5.86 -11.83 34.97
N TRP A 132 -5.56 -10.54 35.23
CA TRP A 132 -6.58 -9.48 35.34
C TRP A 132 -7.49 -9.39 34.11
N HIS A 133 -6.97 -9.71 32.93
CA HIS A 133 -7.69 -9.70 31.67
C HIS A 133 -8.89 -10.67 31.66
N LEU A 134 -8.85 -11.74 32.46
CA LEU A 134 -9.98 -12.68 32.64
C LEU A 134 -11.10 -12.08 33.49
N LEU A 135 -10.77 -11.26 34.49
CA LEU A 135 -11.74 -10.61 35.39
C LEU A 135 -12.66 -9.64 34.64
N ARG A 136 -12.20 -9.07 33.52
CA ARG A 136 -13.00 -8.17 32.68
C ARG A 136 -14.22 -8.85 32.07
N GLN A 137 -14.20 -10.18 31.93
CA GLN A 137 -15.28 -10.91 31.30
C GLN A 137 -16.54 -11.02 32.18
N GLU A 138 -16.44 -10.67 33.46
CA GLU A 138 -17.55 -10.64 34.40
C GLU A 138 -18.19 -9.24 34.43
N LEU A 139 -19.52 -9.17 34.34
CA LEU A 139 -20.24 -7.88 34.33
C LEU A 139 -19.96 -7.04 35.59
N ARG A 140 -19.76 -7.67 36.75
CA ARG A 140 -19.60 -6.98 38.04
C ARG A 140 -18.27 -6.22 38.17
N THR A 141 -17.27 -6.65 37.41
CA THR A 141 -15.87 -6.17 37.48
C THR A 141 -15.43 -5.50 36.19
N LYS A 142 -16.21 -5.59 35.10
CA LYS A 142 -15.90 -5.02 33.78
C LYS A 142 -15.48 -3.56 33.81
N ASP A 143 -16.15 -2.74 34.63
CA ASP A 143 -15.89 -1.30 34.75
C ASP A 143 -14.82 -0.97 35.81
N LYS A 144 -14.33 -1.97 36.55
CA LYS A 144 -13.34 -1.83 37.64
C LYS A 144 -11.94 -2.30 37.24
N VAL A 145 -11.83 -3.05 36.15
CA VAL A 145 -10.59 -3.66 35.69
C VAL A 145 -10.19 -3.04 34.34
N CYS A 146 -8.89 -2.94 34.10
CA CYS A 146 -8.34 -2.38 32.86
C CYS A 146 -8.76 -3.18 31.61
N ALA A 147 -8.85 -2.47 30.49
CA ALA A 147 -9.32 -2.92 29.19
C ALA A 147 -8.17 -3.08 28.23
N PRO A 148 -7.89 -4.26 27.64
CA PRO A 148 -7.03 -4.32 26.48
C PRO A 148 -7.72 -3.55 25.37
N THR A 149 -7.22 -2.37 25.02
CA THR A 149 -7.82 -1.48 24.04
C THR A 149 -6.86 -1.31 22.88
N SER A 150 -7.29 -1.80 21.71
CA SER A 150 -6.53 -1.72 20.47
C SER A 150 -7.20 -0.76 19.51
N ARG A 151 -6.40 0.16 18.98
CA ARG A 151 -6.80 1.20 18.04
C ARG A 151 -5.94 1.07 16.79
N LEU A 152 -6.53 0.60 15.70
CA LEU A 152 -5.85 0.47 14.42
C LEU A 152 -6.32 1.59 13.49
N ASN A 153 -5.38 2.38 12.99
CA ASN A 153 -5.65 3.41 11.99
C ASN A 153 -5.50 2.82 10.60
N VAL A 154 -6.53 3.00 9.77
CA VAL A 154 -6.55 2.52 8.38
C VAL A 154 -7.00 3.64 7.46
N VAL A 155 -6.53 3.63 6.21
CA VAL A 155 -7.07 4.47 5.15
C VAL A 155 -8.08 3.64 4.37
N LEU A 156 -9.23 4.21 4.03
CA LEU A 156 -10.23 3.55 3.20
C LEU A 156 -10.15 4.19 1.80
N PRO A 157 -9.71 3.45 0.76
CA PRO A 157 -9.42 4.04 -0.55
C PRO A 157 -10.66 4.56 -1.28
N ASP A 158 -11.83 3.94 -1.05
CA ASP A 158 -13.10 4.33 -1.68
C ASP A 158 -13.82 5.48 -0.97
N MET A 159 -13.22 6.02 0.10
CA MET A 159 -13.83 7.09 0.89
C MET A 159 -13.32 8.47 0.46
N PRO A 160 -14.19 9.50 0.53
CA PRO A 160 -13.75 10.85 0.24
C PRO A 160 -12.81 11.37 1.34
N ASP A 161 -11.88 12.24 0.92
CA ASP A 161 -10.87 12.92 1.76
C ASP A 161 -9.67 12.04 2.18
N VAL A 162 -8.56 12.71 2.53
CA VAL A 162 -7.31 12.07 2.94
C VAL A 162 -7.22 12.07 4.46
N GLY A 163 -7.32 10.89 5.06
CA GLY A 163 -7.23 10.72 6.50
C GLY A 163 -7.31 9.26 6.91
N VAL A 164 -7.51 9.04 8.21
CA VAL A 164 -7.60 7.69 8.78
C VAL A 164 -8.95 7.43 9.42
N TRP A 165 -9.41 6.20 9.26
CA TRP A 165 -10.50 5.61 10.00
C TRP A 165 -9.92 4.78 11.13
N ARG A 166 -10.46 4.95 12.34
CA ARG A 166 -9.97 4.22 13.52
C ARG A 166 -10.85 3.02 13.80
N VAL A 167 -10.30 1.82 13.67
CA VAL A 167 -10.87 0.59 14.21
C VAL A 167 -10.58 0.55 15.71
N GLU A 168 -11.61 0.32 16.52
CA GLU A 168 -11.47 0.24 17.98
C GLU A 168 -12.05 -1.09 18.49
N THR A 169 -11.24 -1.85 19.25
CA THR A 169 -11.65 -3.08 19.90
C THR A 169 -11.15 -3.15 21.34
N HIS A 170 -11.99 -3.72 22.22
CA HIS A 170 -11.64 -3.98 23.62
C HIS A 170 -11.50 -5.48 23.94
N SER A 171 -11.37 -6.32 22.90
CA SER A 171 -11.25 -7.77 23.03
C SER A 171 -9.80 -8.14 23.27
N PHE A 172 -9.54 -8.91 24.32
CA PHE A 172 -8.19 -9.43 24.62
C PHE A 172 -7.61 -10.25 23.47
N TYR A 173 -8.40 -11.16 22.89
CA TYR A 173 -7.93 -12.01 21.78
C TYR A 173 -7.69 -11.20 20.50
N ALA A 174 -8.57 -10.23 20.21
CA ALA A 174 -8.36 -9.35 19.07
C ALA A 174 -7.10 -8.48 19.25
N ALA A 175 -6.81 -8.04 20.47
CA ALA A 175 -5.59 -7.28 20.75
C ALA A 175 -4.32 -8.10 20.42
N ASN A 176 -4.26 -9.36 20.85
CA ASN A 176 -3.11 -10.23 20.58
C ASN A 176 -2.94 -10.51 19.08
N GLU A 177 -4.02 -10.82 18.37
CA GLU A 177 -3.96 -11.10 16.93
C GLU A 177 -3.59 -9.87 16.11
N LEU A 178 -4.19 -8.72 16.42
CA LEU A 178 -3.87 -7.46 15.72
C LEU A 178 -2.41 -7.06 15.87
N ALA A 179 -1.83 -7.22 17.06
CA ALA A 179 -0.41 -6.93 17.29
C ALA A 179 0.48 -7.81 16.40
N GLY A 180 0.29 -9.14 16.46
CA GLY A 180 1.09 -10.07 15.66
C GLY A 180 0.97 -9.84 14.15
N THR A 181 -0.24 -9.57 13.65
CA THR A 181 -0.44 -9.31 12.22
C THR A 181 0.20 -7.98 11.78
N VAL A 182 0.03 -6.91 12.54
CA VAL A 182 0.61 -5.60 12.20
C VAL A 182 2.14 -5.67 12.26
N ASP A 183 2.71 -6.28 13.30
CA ASP A 183 4.17 -6.41 13.45
C ASP A 183 4.79 -7.20 12.29
N MET A 184 4.12 -8.25 11.81
CA MET A 184 4.57 -9.03 10.66
C MET A 184 4.58 -8.19 9.37
N VAL A 185 3.53 -7.39 9.16
CA VAL A 185 3.42 -6.50 8.00
C VAL A 185 4.46 -5.36 8.06
N LEU A 186 4.66 -4.77 9.23
CA LEU A 186 5.64 -3.71 9.45
C LEU A 186 7.07 -4.23 9.30
N SER A 187 7.36 -5.45 9.75
CA SER A 187 8.67 -6.09 9.59
C SER A 187 9.05 -6.27 8.12
N GLY A 188 8.09 -6.63 7.27
CA GLY A 188 8.31 -6.78 5.82
C GLY A 188 8.55 -5.48 5.07
N SER A 189 7.88 -4.42 5.49
CA SER A 189 7.95 -3.10 4.84
C SER A 189 8.96 -2.15 5.49
N GLY A 190 9.54 -2.52 6.62
CA GLY A 190 10.32 -1.63 7.48
C GLY A 190 9.50 -0.45 8.02
N GLY A 191 8.18 -0.63 8.14
CA GLY A 191 7.22 0.43 8.49
C GLY A 191 7.10 1.54 7.44
N LYS A 192 7.54 1.28 6.20
CA LYS A 192 7.53 2.25 5.10
C LYS A 192 6.52 1.83 4.02
N GLY A 193 5.90 2.83 3.41
CA GLY A 193 4.95 2.61 2.32
C GLY A 193 3.54 2.27 2.82
N LEU A 194 2.68 1.98 1.85
CA LEU A 194 1.27 1.68 2.05
C LEU A 194 1.07 0.18 1.85
N VAL A 195 0.35 -0.47 2.76
CA VAL A 195 0.07 -1.91 2.66
C VAL A 195 -1.42 -2.13 2.43
N PRO A 196 -1.84 -2.68 1.27
CA PRO A 196 -3.22 -3.02 1.02
C PRO A 196 -3.66 -4.18 1.91
N VAL A 197 -4.76 -4.00 2.61
CA VAL A 197 -5.35 -5.00 3.51
C VAL A 197 -6.86 -5.08 3.34
N LEU A 198 -7.40 -6.22 3.69
CA LEU A 198 -8.82 -6.45 3.85
C LEU A 198 -9.13 -6.55 5.34
N LEU A 199 -10.14 -5.80 5.79
CA LEU A 199 -10.63 -5.82 7.16
C LEU A 199 -11.93 -6.63 7.25
N ARG A 200 -11.94 -7.67 8.08
CA ARG A 200 -13.11 -8.54 8.25
C ARG A 200 -13.49 -8.70 9.72
N ILE A 201 -14.79 -8.75 9.99
CA ILE A 201 -15.30 -9.15 11.31
C ILE A 201 -15.52 -10.66 11.31
N GLU A 202 -14.75 -11.38 12.12
CA GLU A 202 -14.90 -12.82 12.30
C GLU A 202 -15.54 -13.14 13.66
N PRO A 203 -16.77 -13.69 13.69
CA PRO A 203 -17.36 -14.15 14.93
C PRO A 203 -16.71 -15.47 15.37
N ARG A 204 -16.01 -15.44 16.51
CA ARG A 204 -15.40 -16.65 17.10
C ARG A 204 -16.11 -17.09 18.37
N THR A 205 -15.92 -18.36 18.72
CA THR A 205 -16.51 -18.97 19.91
C THR A 205 -15.44 -19.56 20.81
N ARG A 206 -15.58 -19.36 22.12
CA ARG A 206 -14.75 -20.05 23.12
C ARG A 206 -15.62 -20.54 24.26
N VAL A 207 -15.33 -21.75 24.74
CA VAL A 207 -15.88 -22.26 26.00
C VAL A 207 -14.89 -21.89 27.11
N ALA A 208 -15.35 -21.13 28.10
CA ALA A 208 -14.56 -20.79 29.29
C ALA A 208 -15.47 -20.84 30.52
N GLY A 209 -15.03 -21.55 31.57
CA GLY A 209 -15.82 -21.72 32.79
C GLY A 209 -17.21 -22.34 32.53
N GLY A 210 -17.30 -23.31 31.62
CA GLY A 210 -18.55 -24.00 31.27
C GLY A 210 -19.56 -23.17 30.45
N LYS A 211 -19.20 -21.95 30.01
CA LYS A 211 -20.07 -21.08 29.20
C LYS A 211 -19.45 -20.82 27.83
N THR A 212 -20.24 -21.02 26.78
CA THR A 212 -19.87 -20.64 25.41
C THR A 212 -20.03 -19.13 25.22
N LYS A 213 -18.94 -18.45 24.89
CA LYS A 213 -18.91 -17.02 24.59
C LYS A 213 -18.58 -16.81 23.12
N HIS A 214 -19.43 -16.07 22.43
CA HIS A 214 -19.16 -15.57 21.09
C HIS A 214 -18.48 -14.20 21.19
N PHE A 215 -17.49 -13.89 20.36
CA PHE A 215 -16.87 -12.55 20.33
C PHE A 215 -16.42 -12.19 18.91
N PRO A 216 -16.59 -10.93 18.48
CA PRO A 216 -16.08 -10.48 17.20
C PRO A 216 -14.56 -10.28 17.30
N VAL A 217 -13.83 -10.77 16.30
CA VAL A 217 -12.40 -10.51 16.09
C VAL A 217 -12.26 -9.70 14.80
N VAL A 218 -11.44 -8.67 14.85
CA VAL A 218 -11.06 -7.92 13.65
C VAL A 218 -9.88 -8.64 13.04
N VAL A 219 -10.07 -9.18 11.84
CA VAL A 219 -9.01 -9.85 11.07
C VAL A 219 -8.49 -8.86 10.04
N VAL A 220 -7.16 -8.77 9.93
CA VAL A 220 -6.45 -7.98 8.94
C VAL A 220 -5.76 -8.96 7.99
N GLU A 221 -6.15 -8.96 6.72
CA GLU A 221 -5.61 -9.87 5.71
C GLU A 221 -4.86 -9.05 4.66
N VAL A 222 -3.63 -9.42 4.29
CA VAL A 222 -2.89 -8.72 3.23
C VAL A 222 -3.54 -9.03 1.89
N ARG A 223 -3.90 -7.99 1.11
CA ARG A 223 -4.67 -8.13 -0.13
C ARG A 223 -3.79 -8.02 -1.38
N GLY A 224 -4.02 -8.93 -2.32
CA GLY A 224 -3.50 -8.90 -3.71
C GLY A 224 -1.98 -8.90 -3.87
N VAL A 225 -1.23 -9.10 -2.78
CA VAL A 225 0.19 -9.40 -2.80
C VAL A 225 0.43 -10.69 -2.04
N THR A 226 1.40 -11.48 -2.51
CA THR A 226 1.84 -12.67 -1.77
C THR A 226 2.59 -12.25 -0.50
N THR A 227 2.61 -13.10 0.52
CA THR A 227 3.43 -12.89 1.73
C THR A 227 4.89 -12.62 1.36
N ARG A 228 5.42 -13.30 0.33
CA ARG A 228 6.77 -13.04 -0.18
C ARG A 228 6.92 -11.59 -0.64
N GLN A 229 6.00 -11.09 -1.46
CA GLN A 229 6.03 -9.71 -1.95
C GLN A 229 5.87 -8.68 -0.82
N ALA A 230 4.98 -8.95 0.15
CA ALA A 230 4.79 -8.09 1.31
C ALA A 230 6.03 -8.00 2.21
N LEU A 231 6.85 -9.06 2.23
CA LEU A 231 8.07 -9.14 3.04
C LEU A 231 9.35 -8.70 2.31
N THR A 232 9.30 -8.44 1.00
CA THR A 232 10.47 -8.02 0.21
C THR A 232 10.72 -6.51 0.18
N GLY A 233 9.85 -5.70 0.81
CA GLY A 233 10.02 -4.26 0.93
C GLY A 233 8.74 -3.46 0.64
N PRO A 234 8.83 -2.12 0.62
CA PRO A 234 7.69 -1.24 0.38
C PRO A 234 7.05 -1.47 -0.99
N LEU A 235 5.72 -1.60 -1.03
CA LEU A 235 4.98 -1.75 -2.28
C LEU A 235 4.85 -0.40 -3.02
N PRO A 236 4.84 -0.40 -4.37
CA PRO A 236 4.48 0.77 -5.14
C PRO A 236 3.05 1.23 -4.78
N THR A 237 2.83 2.55 -4.67
CA THR A 237 1.52 3.11 -4.31
C THR A 237 0.40 2.66 -5.24
N ALA A 238 0.66 2.52 -6.54
CA ALA A 238 -0.32 2.01 -7.50
C ALA A 238 -0.81 0.59 -7.14
N VAL A 239 0.11 -0.30 -6.72
CA VAL A 239 -0.22 -1.65 -6.27
C VAL A 239 -0.94 -1.62 -4.93
N ALA A 240 -0.66 -0.65 -4.06
CA ALA A 240 -1.36 -0.50 -2.79
C ALA A 240 -2.80 0.02 -2.95
N LEU A 241 -3.07 0.83 -3.98
CA LEU A 241 -4.40 1.38 -4.27
C LEU A 241 -5.25 0.41 -5.11
N ASP A 242 -4.65 -0.28 -6.07
CA ASP A 242 -5.29 -1.33 -6.85
C ASP A 242 -4.43 -2.61 -6.83
N PRO A 243 -4.54 -3.42 -5.76
CA PRO A 243 -3.79 -4.66 -5.64
C PRO A 243 -4.33 -5.75 -6.59
N THR A 244 -5.49 -5.54 -7.21
CA THR A 244 -6.08 -6.44 -8.22
C THR A 244 -5.56 -6.17 -9.63
N GLY A 245 -5.22 -4.93 -9.96
CA GLY A 245 -4.56 -4.52 -11.20
C GLY A 245 -3.11 -5.01 -11.34
N ALA A 246 -2.51 -5.52 -10.25
CA ALA A 246 -1.19 -6.16 -10.26
C ALA A 246 -1.19 -7.59 -10.87
N ARG A 247 -2.35 -8.12 -11.29
CA ARG A 247 -2.40 -9.38 -12.05
C ARG A 247 -1.93 -9.16 -13.49
N ALA A 248 -0.79 -9.77 -13.78
CA ALA A 248 -0.08 -9.81 -15.06
C ALA A 248 0.31 -8.41 -15.56
N VAL A 249 1.53 -8.00 -15.23
CA VAL A 249 2.31 -7.21 -16.19
C VAL A 249 2.30 -8.04 -17.46
N ALA A 250 1.53 -7.62 -18.47
CA ALA A 250 1.66 -8.16 -19.81
C ALA A 250 3.15 -8.16 -20.12
N ALA A 251 3.70 -9.30 -20.53
CA ALA A 251 5.08 -9.36 -20.97
C ALA A 251 5.31 -8.16 -21.90
N ILE A 252 6.26 -7.29 -21.56
CA ILE A 252 6.63 -6.19 -22.45
C ILE A 252 7.13 -6.88 -23.71
N GLU A 253 6.31 -6.91 -24.76
CA GLU A 253 6.77 -7.31 -26.08
C GLU A 253 7.93 -6.37 -26.40
N ALA A 254 9.12 -6.93 -26.56
CA ALA A 254 10.27 -6.15 -27.00
C ALA A 254 9.84 -5.37 -28.26
N PRO A 255 10.14 -4.06 -28.35
CA PRO A 255 9.72 -3.26 -29.48
C PRO A 255 10.20 -3.95 -30.77
N ARG A 256 9.26 -4.18 -31.70
CA ARG A 256 9.54 -4.82 -32.99
C ARG A 256 10.73 -4.11 -33.63
N PRO A 257 11.85 -4.82 -33.92
CA PRO A 257 12.98 -4.22 -34.60
C PRO A 257 12.56 -3.63 -35.95
N ASP A 258 13.07 -2.45 -36.28
CA ASP A 258 12.89 -1.86 -37.61
C ASP A 258 13.82 -2.57 -38.61
N TYR A 259 13.29 -3.61 -39.25
CA TYR A 259 14.03 -4.41 -40.22
C TYR A 259 14.42 -3.62 -41.49
N LEU A 260 13.73 -2.52 -41.81
CA LEU A 260 14.10 -1.68 -42.95
C LEU A 260 15.35 -0.87 -42.62
N ALA A 261 15.39 -0.25 -41.44
CA ALA A 261 16.58 0.47 -40.97
C ALA A 261 17.80 -0.47 -40.85
N LEU A 262 17.60 -1.70 -40.37
CA LEU A 262 18.67 -2.72 -40.31
C LEU A 262 19.16 -3.12 -41.70
N ALA A 263 18.26 -3.24 -42.68
CA ALA A 263 18.63 -3.54 -44.06
C ALA A 263 19.31 -2.37 -44.77
N GLU A 264 18.98 -1.13 -44.45
CA GLU A 264 19.64 0.05 -45.00
C GLU A 264 21.12 0.12 -44.61
N GLY A 265 21.42 -0.24 -43.36
CA GLY A 265 22.79 -0.34 -42.83
C GLY A 265 23.56 -1.60 -43.23
N ALA A 266 22.96 -2.53 -43.95
CA ALA A 266 23.62 -3.74 -44.43
C ALA A 266 24.67 -3.42 -45.50
N LEU A 267 25.89 -3.93 -45.32
CA LEU A 267 27.02 -3.66 -46.22
C LEU A 267 27.23 -4.79 -47.24
N THR A 268 26.71 -5.98 -46.95
CA THR A 268 26.82 -7.17 -47.80
C THR A 268 25.47 -7.82 -48.04
N VAL A 269 25.39 -8.67 -49.07
CA VAL A 269 24.17 -9.46 -49.35
C VAL A 269 23.86 -10.41 -48.20
N ASP A 270 24.88 -10.95 -47.52
CA ASP A 270 24.69 -11.87 -46.39
C ASP A 270 24.07 -11.16 -45.18
N ASP A 271 24.42 -9.89 -44.93
CA ASP A 271 23.80 -9.07 -43.88
C ASP A 271 22.30 -8.87 -44.14
N VAL A 272 21.91 -8.62 -45.40
CA VAL A 272 20.49 -8.49 -45.77
C VAL A 272 19.76 -9.82 -45.58
N GLN A 273 20.41 -10.95 -45.86
CA GLN A 273 19.85 -12.27 -45.59
C GLN A 273 19.70 -12.57 -44.10
N ASP A 274 20.59 -12.08 -43.25
CA ASP A 274 20.45 -12.18 -41.80
C ASP A 274 19.26 -11.38 -41.28
N VAL A 275 19.05 -10.16 -41.79
CA VAL A 275 17.84 -9.38 -41.48
C VAL A 275 16.58 -10.13 -41.91
N TYR A 276 16.58 -10.76 -43.09
CA TYR A 276 15.48 -11.60 -43.56
C TYR A 276 15.23 -12.80 -42.65
N ARG A 277 16.27 -13.55 -42.29
CA ARG A 277 16.17 -14.72 -41.40
C ARG A 277 15.63 -14.33 -40.03
N ASN A 278 16.09 -13.22 -39.48
CA ASN A 278 15.64 -12.69 -38.20
C ASN A 278 14.18 -12.23 -38.25
N ALA A 279 13.76 -11.56 -39.33
CA ALA A 279 12.37 -11.18 -39.54
C ALA A 279 11.45 -12.39 -39.71
N ASN A 280 11.90 -13.43 -40.44
CA ASN A 280 11.16 -14.66 -40.66
C ASN A 280 11.00 -15.49 -39.37
N ALA A 281 12.09 -15.66 -38.61
CA ALA A 281 12.07 -16.39 -37.34
C ALA A 281 11.15 -15.72 -36.30
N ALA A 282 11.03 -14.39 -36.37
CA ALA A 282 10.13 -13.61 -35.53
C ALA A 282 8.69 -13.49 -36.08
N GLY A 283 8.39 -14.05 -37.26
CA GLY A 283 7.06 -13.94 -37.89
C GLY A 283 6.70 -12.52 -38.35
N HIS A 284 7.70 -11.65 -38.55
CA HIS A 284 7.55 -10.24 -38.87
C HIS A 284 7.64 -9.94 -40.38
N LEU A 285 7.63 -10.96 -41.24
CA LEU A 285 7.64 -10.77 -42.68
C LEU A 285 6.28 -10.29 -43.18
N ASN A 286 6.33 -9.29 -44.06
CA ASN A 286 5.21 -8.88 -44.91
C ASN A 286 5.75 -8.67 -46.34
N ASP A 287 4.85 -8.58 -47.31
CA ASP A 287 5.23 -8.51 -48.73
C ASP A 287 6.10 -7.28 -49.04
N ASP A 288 5.84 -6.15 -48.37
CA ASP A 288 6.61 -4.91 -48.53
C ASP A 288 8.06 -5.03 -48.04
N LEU A 289 8.26 -5.67 -46.87
CA LEU A 289 9.60 -5.90 -46.31
C LEU A 289 10.38 -6.88 -47.18
N VAL A 290 9.73 -7.94 -47.68
CA VAL A 290 10.37 -8.90 -48.59
C VAL A 290 10.80 -8.20 -49.89
N ALA A 291 9.96 -7.32 -50.45
CA ALA A 291 10.30 -6.55 -51.64
C ALA A 291 11.48 -5.57 -51.39
N ALA A 292 11.49 -4.89 -50.25
CA ALA A 292 12.56 -3.97 -49.87
C ALA A 292 13.90 -4.68 -49.66
N LEU A 293 13.90 -5.83 -48.97
CA LEU A 293 15.11 -6.64 -48.76
C LEU A 293 15.66 -7.20 -50.08
N LYS A 294 14.80 -7.65 -51.00
CA LYS A 294 15.23 -8.09 -52.33
C LYS A 294 15.89 -6.97 -53.14
N ARG A 295 15.29 -5.79 -53.16
CA ARG A 295 15.85 -4.62 -53.85
C ARG A 295 17.23 -4.26 -53.31
N LYS A 296 17.40 -4.23 -51.98
CA LYS A 296 18.69 -3.94 -51.34
C LYS A 296 19.74 -5.00 -51.65
N ALA A 297 19.37 -6.28 -51.66
CA ALA A 297 20.27 -7.37 -52.03
C ALA A 297 20.72 -7.27 -53.50
N GLU A 298 19.84 -6.85 -54.42
CA GLU A 298 20.18 -6.62 -55.82
C GLU A 298 21.12 -5.42 -56.01
N GLU A 299 20.89 -4.32 -55.30
CA GLU A 299 21.77 -3.14 -55.27
C GLU A 299 23.18 -3.49 -54.78
N LEU A 300 23.30 -4.34 -53.76
CA LEU A 300 24.59 -4.79 -53.22
C LEU A 300 25.27 -5.83 -54.12
N LYS A 301 24.50 -6.60 -54.90
CA LYS A 301 25.04 -7.61 -55.83
C LYS A 301 25.56 -6.98 -57.13
N ASN A 302 24.92 -5.92 -57.58
CA ASN A 302 25.31 -5.13 -58.74
C ASN A 302 25.58 -3.69 -58.32
N PRO A 303 26.70 -3.41 -57.62
CA PRO A 303 27.04 -2.05 -57.27
C PRO A 303 27.14 -1.24 -58.56
N ALA A 304 26.38 -0.15 -58.65
CA ALA A 304 26.52 0.80 -59.75
C ALA A 304 28.00 1.21 -59.88
N PRO A 305 28.52 1.42 -61.11
CA PRO A 305 29.91 1.80 -61.30
C PRO A 305 30.20 3.04 -60.46
N LYS A 306 31.12 2.90 -59.49
CA LYS A 306 31.58 4.02 -58.68
C LYS A 306 32.12 5.10 -59.64
N PRO A 307 31.79 6.39 -59.45
CA PRO A 307 32.50 7.44 -60.16
C PRO A 307 33.99 7.27 -59.89
N ASN A 308 34.81 7.38 -60.95
CA ASN A 308 36.26 7.21 -60.88
C ASN A 308 36.83 7.98 -59.67
N PRO A 309 37.70 7.35 -58.85
CA PRO A 309 38.42 8.11 -57.84
C PRO A 309 39.19 9.22 -58.55
N LYS A 310 39.05 10.47 -58.05
CA LYS A 310 39.95 11.55 -58.46
C LYS A 310 41.39 11.07 -58.21
N PRO A 311 42.32 11.31 -59.15
CA PRO A 311 43.72 10.95 -58.92
C PRO A 311 44.20 11.59 -57.62
N ASP A 312 44.91 10.81 -56.81
CA ASP A 312 45.50 11.29 -55.56
C ASP A 312 46.35 12.53 -55.86
N PRO A 313 46.32 13.57 -55.01
CA PRO A 313 47.17 14.73 -55.19
C PRO A 313 48.63 14.29 -55.11
N GLU A 314 49.38 14.54 -56.18
CA GLU A 314 50.84 14.37 -56.15
C GLU A 314 51.42 15.27 -55.05
N PRO A 315 52.39 14.76 -54.25
CA PRO A 315 53.07 15.57 -53.26
C PRO A 315 53.81 16.73 -53.93
N ASP A 316 53.86 17.88 -53.26
CA ASP A 316 54.70 19.00 -53.70
C ASP A 316 56.21 18.65 -53.57
N GLU A 317 57.10 19.52 -54.07
CA GLU A 317 58.55 19.27 -54.10
C GLU A 317 59.19 18.98 -52.73
N ASP A 318 58.47 19.22 -51.63
CA ASP A 318 58.91 18.95 -50.25
C ASP A 318 58.26 17.70 -49.61
N GLY A 319 57.47 16.93 -50.36
CA GLY A 319 56.89 15.65 -49.90
C GLY A 319 55.67 15.78 -49.00
N ALA A 320 54.99 16.93 -48.97
CA ALA A 320 53.81 17.16 -48.15
C ALA A 320 52.51 16.99 -48.95
N TYR A 321 51.52 16.29 -48.37
CA TYR A 321 50.17 16.21 -48.92
C TYR A 321 49.31 17.35 -48.34
N PRO A 322 48.47 18.03 -49.13
CA PRO A 322 47.56 19.04 -48.61
C PRO A 322 46.52 18.40 -47.70
N ALA A 323 46.51 18.76 -46.41
CA ALA A 323 45.52 18.28 -45.46
C ALA A 323 44.13 18.84 -45.79
N GLU A 324 43.16 17.95 -46.00
CA GLU A 324 41.75 18.32 -46.13
C GLU A 324 41.22 18.75 -44.75
N VAL A 325 40.82 20.01 -44.62
CA VAL A 325 40.17 20.52 -43.40
C VAL A 325 38.75 20.00 -43.37
N VAL A 326 38.53 18.93 -42.61
CA VAL A 326 37.17 18.47 -42.26
C VAL A 326 36.63 19.42 -41.19
N GLU A 327 35.60 20.21 -41.52
CA GLU A 327 34.86 20.97 -40.52
C GLU A 327 34.14 20.00 -39.57
N GLU A 328 34.57 19.94 -38.31
CA GLU A 328 33.90 19.17 -37.27
C GLU A 328 32.51 19.75 -36.97
N PRO A 329 31.42 18.96 -37.01
CA PRO A 329 30.15 19.40 -36.46
C PRO A 329 30.27 19.63 -34.94
N PRO A 330 29.50 20.57 -34.35
CA PRO A 330 29.67 20.95 -32.95
C PRO A 330 29.49 19.75 -32.02
N SER A 331 30.48 19.57 -31.13
CA SER A 331 30.54 18.46 -30.20
C SER A 331 29.30 18.38 -29.31
N SER A 332 28.59 17.26 -29.39
CA SER A 332 27.58 16.90 -28.40
C SER A 332 28.29 16.70 -27.06
N THR A 333 27.96 17.53 -26.08
CA THR A 333 28.43 17.42 -24.70
C THR A 333 28.19 16.01 -24.15
N TRP A 334 29.28 15.30 -23.87
CA TRP A 334 29.25 14.07 -23.09
C TRP A 334 28.76 14.37 -21.66
N PRO A 335 27.85 13.57 -21.08
CA PRO A 335 27.43 13.78 -19.70
C PRO A 335 28.58 13.47 -18.72
N ALA A 336 28.73 14.33 -17.71
CA ALA A 336 29.79 14.25 -16.71
C ALA A 336 29.79 12.90 -15.97
N VAL A 337 30.90 12.18 -16.05
CA VAL A 337 31.18 11.01 -15.22
C VAL A 337 31.37 11.47 -13.77
N ALA A 338 30.58 10.90 -12.85
CA ALA A 338 30.68 11.15 -11.43
C ALA A 338 32.07 10.77 -10.88
N GLN A 339 32.76 11.74 -10.27
CA GLN A 339 33.94 11.47 -9.46
C GLN A 339 33.55 10.67 -8.20
N ALA A 340 34.19 9.54 -8.01
CA ALA A 340 34.17 8.80 -6.76
C ALA A 340 34.89 9.62 -5.69
N GLY A 341 34.15 10.07 -4.68
CA GLY A 341 34.70 10.72 -3.50
C GLY A 341 35.44 9.70 -2.63
N SER A 342 36.75 9.82 -2.61
CA SER A 342 37.63 9.36 -1.54
C SER A 342 37.80 10.48 -0.51
N ALA A 343 37.46 10.21 0.76
CA ALA A 343 38.24 10.58 1.95
C ALA A 343 37.44 10.33 3.25
N THR A 344 38.07 9.53 4.13
CA THR A 344 38.18 9.63 5.61
C THR A 344 36.96 9.90 6.47
#